data_AF-Q49387-F1
#
_entry.id   AF-Q49387-F1
#
_cell.length_a   1.000
_cell.length_b   1.000
_cell.length_c   1.000
_cell.angle_alpha   90.00
_cell.angle_beta   90.00
_cell.angle_gamma   90.00
#
_symmetry.space_group_name_H-M   'P 1'
#
loop_
_entity.id
_entity.type
_entity.pdbx_description
1 polymer ?
#
loop_
_entity_poly.entity_id
_entity_poly.type
_entity_poly.pdbx_seq_one_letter_code
_entity_poly.pdbx_strand_id
1 'polypeptide(L)'
;LDFLPWIGNGKPFSNSPSPSTSASSTPLPTFSNINVGVKSMITQHLNKENTRWVFIPNFSPDIWTGAGYRKANNNNNGIPFEQVKPSNSSTPFNPTSAGGSSAKKTTTYSFLPNSISPTSDWINALTFTNKNNPQRNQLLLRALLGTIPVLINKSGDSNDQFNKDSEQKWDKTNEKDGNLPGFGEVNG
;
A
#
# COMPACT_ATOMS: atom_id res chain seq x y z
N LEU A 1 -12.39 -11.51 -0.92
CA LEU A 1 -12.88 -10.99 0.38
C LEU A 1 -13.82 -9.80 0.16
N ASP A 2 -13.45 -8.81 -0.66
CA ASP A 2 -14.27 -7.60 -0.91
C ASP A 2 -15.71 -7.83 -1.39
N PHE A 3 -15.97 -8.94 -2.07
CA PHE A 3 -17.31 -9.26 -2.58
C PHE A 3 -18.29 -9.65 -1.48
N LEU A 4 -17.80 -10.16 -0.34
CA LEU A 4 -18.66 -10.59 0.76
C LEU A 4 -19.23 -9.37 1.51
N PRO A 5 -20.50 -9.38 1.92
CA PRO A 5 -21.05 -8.38 2.83
C PRO A 5 -20.63 -8.61 4.28
N TRP A 6 -20.56 -7.52 5.05
CA TRP A 6 -20.49 -7.62 6.50
C TRP A 6 -21.89 -7.87 7.08
N ILE A 7 -22.01 -8.88 7.95
CA ILE A 7 -23.30 -9.30 8.51
C ILE A 7 -24.03 -8.18 9.28
N GLY A 8 -23.30 -7.26 9.90
CA GLY A 8 -23.88 -6.18 10.70
C GLY A 8 -24.58 -5.07 9.93
N ASN A 9 -24.26 -4.86 8.64
CA ASN A 9 -24.88 -3.80 7.83
C ASN A 9 -25.33 -4.25 6.43
N GLY A 10 -25.02 -5.47 6.00
CA GLY A 10 -25.35 -6.00 4.67
C GLY A 10 -24.60 -5.33 3.50
N LYS A 11 -23.62 -4.47 3.78
CA LYS A 11 -22.80 -3.78 2.76
C LYS A 11 -21.53 -4.60 2.46
N PRO A 12 -21.11 -4.70 1.19
CA PRO A 12 -19.89 -5.39 0.80
C PRO A 12 -18.63 -4.63 1.23
N PHE A 13 -17.57 -5.36 1.60
CA PHE A 13 -16.25 -4.79 1.90
C PHE A 13 -15.61 -4.07 0.69
N SER A 14 -16.11 -4.30 -0.52
CA SER A 14 -15.70 -3.59 -1.73
C SER A 14 -16.05 -2.11 -1.71
N ASN A 15 -17.09 -1.72 -0.96
CA ASN A 15 -17.71 -0.39 -1.01
C ASN A 15 -18.02 0.10 -2.43
N SER A 16 -18.09 -0.81 -3.41
CA SER A 16 -18.26 -0.44 -4.81
C SER A 16 -19.67 0.17 -4.99
N PRO A 17 -19.77 1.44 -5.40
CA PRO A 17 -21.05 2.11 -5.53
C PRO A 17 -21.86 1.55 -6.70
N SER A 18 -23.18 1.65 -6.58
CA SER A 18 -24.10 1.59 -7.72
C SER A 18 -23.70 2.70 -8.73
N PRO A 19 -23.81 2.49 -10.07
CA PRO A 19 -23.25 3.38 -11.11
C PRO A 19 -23.78 4.83 -11.17
N SER A 20 -24.53 5.30 -10.17
CA SER A 20 -25.34 6.52 -10.23
C SER A 20 -24.82 7.73 -9.44
N THR A 21 -23.61 7.71 -8.89
CA THR A 21 -23.11 8.86 -8.11
C THR A 21 -21.71 9.30 -8.54
N SER A 22 -21.67 10.36 -9.35
CA SER A 22 -20.47 11.14 -9.68
C SER A 22 -20.05 11.99 -8.46
N ALA A 23 -19.45 11.35 -7.47
CA ALA A 23 -18.80 12.02 -6.34
C ALA A 23 -17.28 12.06 -6.56
N SER A 24 -16.63 13.17 -6.21
CA SER A 24 -15.18 13.39 -6.39
C SER A 24 -14.28 12.58 -5.45
N SER A 25 -14.85 12.02 -4.38
CA SER A 25 -14.14 11.21 -3.37
C SER A 25 -15.02 10.02 -2.99
N THR A 26 -14.86 8.91 -3.70
CA THR A 26 -15.64 7.67 -3.47
C THR A 26 -14.87 6.69 -2.61
N PRO A 27 -15.55 5.97 -1.69
CA PRO A 27 -14.91 4.91 -0.90
C PRO A 27 -14.18 3.87 -1.74
N LEU A 28 -13.08 3.36 -1.20
CA LEU A 28 -12.25 2.33 -1.81
C LEU A 28 -12.52 0.95 -1.16
N PRO A 29 -12.19 -0.16 -1.84
CA PRO A 29 -12.31 -1.49 -1.25
C PRO A 29 -11.34 -1.68 -0.08
N THR A 30 -11.72 -2.53 0.87
CA THR A 30 -10.89 -2.81 2.06
C THR A 30 -9.73 -3.77 1.77
N PHE A 31 -9.94 -4.83 0.98
CA PHE A 31 -8.95 -5.91 0.84
C PHE A 31 -8.22 -5.93 -0.52
N SER A 32 -8.76 -5.32 -1.57
CA SER A 32 -8.18 -5.34 -2.91
C SER A 32 -7.26 -4.14 -3.15
N ASN A 33 -6.17 -4.37 -3.89
CA ASN A 33 -5.34 -3.27 -4.42
C ASN A 33 -5.75 -2.88 -5.85
N ILE A 34 -6.59 -3.67 -6.53
CA ILE A 34 -6.96 -3.42 -7.92
C ILE A 34 -7.75 -2.11 -7.99
N ASN A 35 -7.30 -1.18 -8.84
CA ASN A 35 -7.83 0.19 -8.95
C ASN A 35 -7.63 1.06 -7.69
N VAL A 36 -6.75 0.67 -6.77
CA VAL A 36 -6.40 1.43 -5.57
C VAL A 36 -4.96 1.92 -5.66
N GLY A 37 -4.74 3.23 -5.46
CA GLY A 37 -3.43 3.87 -5.57
C GLY A 37 -3.06 4.14 -7.04
N VAL A 38 -1.84 3.78 -7.43
CA VAL A 38 -1.32 3.97 -8.80
C VAL A 38 -0.82 2.67 -9.39
N LYS A 39 -0.71 2.61 -10.73
CA LYS A 39 0.01 1.53 -11.40
C LYS A 39 1.52 1.77 -11.34
N SER A 40 2.25 0.71 -10.99
CA SER A 40 3.70 0.68 -10.91
C SER A 40 4.26 -0.42 -11.81
N MET A 41 5.20 -0.06 -12.66
CA MET A 41 5.88 -0.99 -13.56
C MET A 41 7.00 -1.72 -12.82
N ILE A 42 6.82 -3.02 -12.59
CA ILE A 42 7.71 -3.82 -11.73
C ILE A 42 9.09 -4.10 -12.32
N THR A 43 9.28 -3.93 -13.64
CA THR A 43 10.60 -4.01 -14.28
C THR A 43 11.54 -2.90 -13.81
N GLN A 44 11.02 -1.85 -13.16
CA GLN A 44 11.82 -0.77 -12.61
C GLN A 44 12.21 -0.98 -11.14
N HIS A 45 11.85 -2.12 -10.55
CA HIS A 45 12.15 -2.43 -9.14
C HIS A 45 13.40 -3.29 -9.02
N LEU A 46 14.05 -3.21 -7.86
CA LEU A 46 15.17 -4.06 -7.45
C LEU A 46 16.33 -4.03 -8.46
N ASN A 47 16.69 -5.18 -9.04
CA ASN A 47 17.75 -5.32 -10.03
C ASN A 47 17.32 -4.94 -11.46
N LYS A 48 16.03 -4.75 -11.73
CA LYS A 48 15.47 -4.35 -13.05
C LYS A 48 15.73 -5.32 -14.20
N GLU A 49 16.07 -6.56 -13.91
CA GLU A 49 16.41 -7.56 -14.91
C GLU A 49 15.44 -8.75 -14.83
N ASN A 50 15.20 -9.39 -15.98
CA ASN A 50 14.45 -10.64 -16.10
C ASN A 50 13.05 -10.63 -15.44
N THR A 51 12.33 -9.51 -15.46
CA THR A 51 11.05 -9.38 -14.76
C THR A 51 9.82 -9.50 -15.69
N ARG A 52 9.90 -8.99 -16.93
CA ARG A 52 8.73 -8.73 -17.79
C ARG A 52 7.79 -9.92 -17.98
N TRP A 53 8.32 -11.07 -18.38
CA TRP A 53 7.52 -12.27 -18.70
C TRP A 53 7.47 -13.29 -17.57
N VAL A 54 8.16 -13.02 -16.45
CA VAL A 54 8.27 -13.97 -15.35
C VAL A 54 7.04 -13.93 -14.46
N PHE A 55 6.46 -12.75 -14.24
CA PHE A 55 5.37 -12.57 -13.28
C PHE A 55 4.02 -12.24 -13.91
N ILE A 56 4.01 -11.52 -15.05
CA ILE A 56 2.79 -11.06 -15.71
C ILE A 56 2.86 -11.50 -17.17
N PRO A 57 1.91 -12.30 -17.67
CA PRO A 57 1.88 -12.73 -19.07
C PRO A 57 1.28 -11.64 -19.97
N ASN A 58 1.79 -10.42 -19.87
CA ASN A 58 1.36 -9.27 -20.68
C ASN A 58 2.55 -8.33 -20.93
N PHE A 59 2.45 -7.51 -21.99
CA PHE A 59 3.53 -6.60 -22.38
C PHE A 59 3.80 -5.51 -21.35
N SER A 60 2.77 -5.00 -20.67
CA SER A 60 2.90 -4.03 -19.58
C SER A 60 2.84 -4.74 -18.24
N PRO A 61 3.97 -4.93 -17.53
CA PRO A 61 3.99 -5.59 -16.24
C PRO A 61 3.65 -4.59 -15.12
N ASP A 62 2.45 -4.01 -15.19
CA ASP A 62 1.98 -3.04 -14.20
C ASP A 62 1.23 -3.73 -13.06
N ILE A 63 1.53 -3.32 -11.83
CA ILE A 63 0.81 -3.74 -10.62
C ILE A 63 0.30 -2.52 -9.88
N TRP A 64 -0.91 -2.60 -9.34
CA TRP A 64 -1.46 -1.55 -8.48
C TRP A 64 -0.76 -1.54 -7.12
N THR A 65 -0.33 -0.37 -6.67
CA THR A 65 0.40 -0.20 -5.41
C THR A 65 -0.44 -0.47 -4.16
N GLY A 66 -1.76 -0.33 -4.26
CA GLY A 66 -2.64 -0.23 -3.10
C GLY A 66 -2.54 1.14 -2.41
N ALA A 67 -3.25 1.26 -1.29
CA ALA A 67 -3.28 2.46 -0.46
C ALA A 67 -1.99 2.62 0.36
N GLY A 68 -1.64 3.85 0.76
CA GLY A 68 -0.42 4.12 1.53
C GLY A 68 0.86 3.97 0.71
N TYR A 69 0.76 4.11 -0.61
CA TYR A 69 1.91 3.96 -1.51
C TYR A 69 2.88 5.14 -1.41
N ARG A 70 4.12 4.90 -1.85
CA ARG A 70 5.24 5.83 -1.87
C ARG A 70 5.61 6.17 -3.31
N LYS A 71 5.88 7.45 -3.58
CA LYS A 71 6.30 7.94 -4.89
C LYS A 71 7.46 8.93 -4.76
N ALA A 72 8.28 9.05 -5.79
CA ALA A 72 9.37 10.02 -5.87
C ALA A 72 9.17 10.90 -7.10
N ASN A 73 9.10 12.23 -6.96
CA ASN A 73 9.09 13.20 -8.08
C ASN A 73 8.19 12.78 -9.27
N ASN A 74 6.93 12.45 -8.98
CA ASN A 74 5.93 11.97 -9.97
C ASN A 74 6.24 10.64 -10.67
N ASN A 75 7.30 9.92 -10.28
CA ASN A 75 7.58 8.56 -10.74
C ASN A 75 6.87 7.52 -9.86
N ASN A 76 6.02 6.73 -10.50
CA ASN A 76 5.30 5.60 -9.89
C ASN A 76 6.00 4.25 -10.12
N ASN A 77 7.13 4.23 -10.86
CA ASN A 77 7.83 3.03 -11.31
C ASN A 77 9.18 2.88 -10.59
N GLY A 78 9.13 2.30 -9.39
CA GLY A 78 10.28 2.13 -8.50
C GLY A 78 10.61 3.40 -7.74
N ILE A 79 10.97 3.25 -6.47
CA ILE A 79 11.38 4.35 -5.60
C ILE A 79 12.89 4.33 -5.42
N PRO A 80 13.62 5.42 -5.72
CA PRO A 80 15.07 5.43 -5.60
C PRO A 80 15.50 5.28 -4.14
N PHE A 81 16.66 4.64 -3.93
CA PHE A 81 17.25 4.42 -2.60
C PHE A 81 17.61 5.73 -1.86
N GLU A 82 17.63 6.87 -2.53
CA GLU A 82 17.80 8.20 -1.93
C GLU A 82 16.75 8.52 -0.84
N GLN A 83 15.65 7.77 -0.78
CA GLN A 83 14.63 7.87 0.26
C GLN A 83 14.90 7.02 1.51
N VAL A 84 16.11 6.50 1.69
CA VAL A 84 16.44 5.67 2.86
C VAL A 84 16.38 6.49 4.13
N LYS A 85 15.65 5.93 5.11
CA LYS A 85 15.45 6.58 6.40
C LYS A 85 16.79 6.78 7.11
N PRO A 86 17.09 8.00 7.59
CA PRO A 86 18.12 8.17 8.59
C PRO A 86 17.73 7.40 9.86
N SER A 87 18.68 6.73 10.49
CA SER A 87 18.50 6.07 11.78
C SER A 87 19.66 6.50 12.68
N ASN A 88 19.40 6.62 13.99
CA ASN A 88 20.34 7.09 15.01
C ASN A 88 20.83 8.54 14.75
N SER A 89 20.40 9.47 15.59
CA SER A 89 20.79 10.90 15.54
C SER A 89 20.53 11.56 14.19
N SER A 90 19.50 11.11 13.45
CA SER A 90 19.11 11.63 12.14
C SER A 90 20.22 11.57 11.07
N THR A 91 21.18 10.65 11.21
CA THR A 91 22.25 10.47 10.22
C THR A 91 21.76 9.62 9.05
N PRO A 92 21.89 10.08 7.78
CA PRO A 92 21.53 9.28 6.62
C PRO A 92 22.41 8.03 6.51
N PHE A 93 21.79 6.89 6.19
CA PHE A 93 22.55 5.70 5.84
C PHE A 93 23.36 5.95 4.57
N ASN A 94 24.68 5.74 4.64
CA ASN A 94 25.55 5.84 3.49
C ASN A 94 25.77 4.44 2.87
N PRO A 95 25.22 4.14 1.67
CA PRO A 95 25.38 2.85 1.03
C PRO A 95 26.82 2.56 0.58
N THR A 96 27.72 3.54 0.64
CA THR A 96 29.14 3.42 0.27
C THR A 96 30.09 3.65 1.45
N SER A 97 29.64 3.43 2.70
CA SER A 97 30.39 3.77 3.94
C SER A 97 31.77 3.13 4.08
N ALA A 98 32.03 1.97 3.46
CA ALA A 98 33.36 1.37 3.41
C ALA A 98 34.13 1.92 2.20
N GLY A 99 34.97 2.93 2.41
CA GLY A 99 35.75 3.60 1.36
C GLY A 99 36.55 2.66 0.45
N GLY A 100 36.63 3.00 -0.85
CA GLY A 100 37.54 2.36 -1.81
C GLY A 100 37.04 2.32 -3.27
N SER A 101 37.72 3.07 -4.14
CA SER A 101 37.72 3.06 -5.63
C SER A 101 36.40 3.28 -6.40
N SER A 102 36.54 3.86 -7.60
CA SER A 102 35.49 4.30 -8.53
C SER A 102 34.58 3.20 -9.10
N ALA A 103 34.88 1.92 -8.84
CA ALA A 103 34.20 0.76 -9.41
C ALA A 103 33.43 -0.09 -8.39
N LYS A 104 33.27 0.38 -7.14
CA LYS A 104 32.63 -0.41 -6.08
C LYS A 104 31.11 -0.42 -6.25
N LYS A 105 30.55 -1.57 -6.66
CA LYS A 105 29.10 -1.82 -6.65
C LYS A 105 28.58 -1.81 -5.20
N THR A 106 27.50 -1.08 -4.96
CA THR A 106 26.77 -1.19 -3.69
C THR A 106 26.02 -2.51 -3.63
N THR A 107 25.86 -3.09 -2.43
CA THR A 107 25.05 -4.30 -2.25
C THR A 107 23.56 -4.01 -2.13
N THR A 108 23.19 -2.74 -1.88
CA THR A 108 21.80 -2.31 -1.86
C THR A 108 21.24 -2.13 -3.28
N TYR A 109 19.94 -2.36 -3.43
CA TYR A 109 19.21 -2.07 -4.66
C TYR A 109 19.06 -0.56 -4.88
N SER A 110 19.23 -0.11 -6.12
CA SER A 110 19.07 1.30 -6.48
C SER A 110 17.61 1.75 -6.47
N PHE A 111 16.66 0.84 -6.72
CA PHE A 111 15.22 1.11 -6.72
C PHE A 111 14.46 0.06 -5.94
N LEU A 112 13.47 0.48 -5.15
CA LEU A 112 12.65 -0.39 -4.31
C LEU A 112 11.17 -0.36 -4.77
N PRO A 113 10.34 -1.33 -4.36
CA PRO A 113 8.91 -1.29 -4.62
C PRO A 113 8.18 -0.09 -4.02
N ASN A 114 7.11 0.35 -4.67
CA ASN A 114 6.39 1.59 -4.35
C ASN A 114 5.44 1.49 -3.16
N SER A 115 5.40 0.40 -2.41
CA SER A 115 4.54 0.29 -1.22
C SER A 115 5.16 -0.64 -0.18
N ILE A 116 5.02 -0.26 1.08
CA ILE A 116 5.36 -1.04 2.28
C ILE A 116 4.21 -0.98 3.30
N SER A 117 3.02 -0.52 2.88
CA SER A 117 1.84 -0.43 3.73
C SER A 117 1.35 -1.84 4.10
N PRO A 118 0.46 -1.98 5.09
CA PRO A 118 -0.13 -3.29 5.44
C PRO A 118 -0.85 -3.96 4.26
N THR A 119 -1.25 -3.18 3.25
CA THR A 119 -1.92 -3.66 2.04
C THR A 119 -0.95 -4.04 0.90
N SER A 120 0.36 -3.91 1.08
CA SER A 120 1.35 -4.18 0.02
C SER A 120 1.32 -5.65 -0.46
N ASP A 121 1.28 -5.83 -1.78
CA ASP A 121 1.19 -7.13 -2.46
C ASP A 121 2.06 -7.13 -3.72
N TRP A 122 3.34 -7.49 -3.55
CA TRP A 122 4.35 -7.43 -4.61
C TRP A 122 4.77 -8.82 -5.03
N ILE A 123 4.20 -9.31 -6.14
CA ILE A 123 4.55 -10.62 -6.70
C ILE A 123 6.05 -10.76 -7.04
N ASN A 124 6.72 -9.65 -7.39
CA ASN A 124 8.15 -9.60 -7.72
C ASN A 124 9.07 -9.35 -6.50
N ALA A 125 8.51 -9.09 -5.31
CA ALA A 125 9.26 -8.66 -4.14
C ALA A 125 8.61 -9.14 -2.84
N LEU A 126 8.83 -10.41 -2.50
CA LEU A 126 8.33 -11.03 -1.27
C LEU A 126 8.71 -10.23 -0.01
N THR A 127 9.93 -9.69 0.04
CA THR A 127 10.44 -8.89 1.17
C THR A 127 9.72 -7.56 1.38
N PHE A 128 8.93 -7.11 0.40
CA PHE A 128 8.11 -5.89 0.47
C PHE A 128 6.61 -6.20 0.56
N THR A 129 6.23 -7.49 0.56
CA THR A 129 4.84 -7.95 0.57
C THR A 129 4.37 -8.22 1.99
N ASN A 130 3.32 -7.53 2.41
CA ASN A 130 2.70 -7.72 3.73
C ASN A 130 1.47 -8.64 3.66
N LYS A 131 0.72 -8.61 2.54
CA LYS A 131 -0.42 -9.50 2.32
C LYS A 131 0.02 -10.95 2.19
N ASN A 132 -0.57 -11.84 2.99
CA ASN A 132 -0.17 -13.25 3.05
C ASN A 132 -1.37 -14.19 3.24
N ASN A 133 -1.19 -15.45 2.85
CA ASN A 133 -2.26 -16.46 2.87
C ASN A 133 -2.76 -16.81 4.28
N PRO A 134 -1.89 -16.97 5.30
CA PRO A 134 -2.36 -17.17 6.68
C PRO A 134 -3.31 -16.08 7.15
N GLN A 135 -2.99 -14.82 6.86
CA GLN A 135 -3.86 -13.69 7.20
C GLN A 135 -5.14 -13.69 6.38
N ARG A 136 -5.10 -13.97 5.07
CA ARG A 136 -6.30 -14.08 4.23
C ARG A 136 -7.27 -15.14 4.75
N ASN A 137 -6.78 -16.27 5.28
CA ASN A 137 -7.62 -17.30 5.89
C ASN A 137 -8.30 -16.81 7.19
N GLN A 138 -7.55 -16.11 8.05
CA GLN A 138 -8.13 -15.50 9.24
C GLN A 138 -9.16 -14.43 8.89
N LEU A 139 -8.84 -13.55 7.94
CA LEU A 139 -9.74 -12.51 7.46
C LEU A 139 -11.03 -13.08 6.87
N LEU A 140 -10.98 -14.21 6.16
CA LEU A 140 -12.18 -14.87 5.66
C LEU A 140 -13.13 -15.24 6.81
N LEU A 141 -12.63 -16.00 7.80
CA LEU A 141 -13.44 -16.42 8.93
C LEU A 141 -13.95 -15.21 9.74
N ARG A 142 -13.08 -14.24 10.01
CA ARG A 142 -13.41 -13.04 10.79
C ARG A 142 -14.36 -12.10 10.06
N ALA A 143 -14.29 -12.03 8.72
CA ALA A 143 -15.23 -11.27 7.90
C ALA A 143 -16.63 -11.89 7.95
N LEU A 144 -16.72 -13.22 7.86
CA LEU A 144 -18.00 -13.96 7.97
C LEU A 144 -18.61 -13.83 9.36
N LEU A 145 -17.80 -13.93 10.42
CA LEU A 145 -18.22 -13.69 11.80
C LEU A 145 -18.50 -12.20 12.07
N GLY A 146 -18.03 -11.30 11.21
CA GLY A 146 -18.18 -9.86 11.35
C GLY A 146 -17.38 -9.23 12.49
N THR A 147 -16.21 -9.78 12.84
CA THR A 147 -15.42 -9.40 14.03
C THR A 147 -14.00 -8.92 13.72
N ILE A 148 -13.73 -8.44 12.51
CA ILE A 148 -12.43 -7.80 12.20
C ILE A 148 -12.38 -6.46 12.96
N PRO A 149 -11.38 -6.24 13.84
CA PRO A 149 -11.27 -4.99 14.59
C PRO A 149 -10.82 -3.84 13.68
N VAL A 150 -11.19 -2.62 14.07
CA VAL A 150 -10.75 -1.37 13.44
C VAL A 150 -9.86 -0.58 14.39
N LEU A 151 -8.88 0.14 13.86
CA LEU A 151 -8.08 1.07 14.65
C LEU A 151 -8.85 2.39 14.78
N ILE A 152 -9.03 2.85 16.02
CA ILE A 152 -9.80 4.06 16.32
C ILE A 152 -8.86 5.14 16.84
N ASN A 153 -8.94 6.32 16.22
CA ASN A 153 -8.24 7.53 16.67
C ASN A 153 -9.19 8.61 17.23
N LYS A 154 -10.49 8.51 16.93
CA LYS A 154 -11.54 9.47 17.25
C LYS A 154 -12.73 8.74 17.87
N SER A 155 -13.11 9.06 19.10
CA SER A 155 -14.12 8.29 19.85
C SER A 155 -15.55 8.52 19.37
N GLY A 156 -15.85 9.70 18.81
CA GLY A 156 -17.20 10.15 18.50
C GLY A 156 -17.84 11.03 19.57
N ASP A 157 -17.13 11.30 20.68
CA ASP A 157 -17.55 12.30 21.67
C ASP A 157 -17.62 13.69 21.03
N SER A 158 -18.41 14.61 21.60
CA SER A 158 -18.67 15.93 21.00
C SER A 158 -17.42 16.72 20.62
N ASN A 159 -16.33 16.55 21.38
CA ASN A 159 -15.05 17.23 21.16
C ASN A 159 -14.01 16.34 20.45
N ASP A 160 -14.37 15.12 20.06
CA ASP A 160 -13.46 14.15 19.43
C ASP A 160 -14.14 13.34 18.30
N GLN A 161 -14.62 14.06 17.28
CA GLN A 161 -15.31 13.49 16.12
C GLN A 161 -14.38 13.33 14.90
N PHE A 162 -14.82 12.50 13.94
CA PHE A 162 -14.22 12.34 12.62
C PHE A 162 -15.23 12.75 11.52
N ASN A 163 -14.95 13.85 10.83
CA ASN A 163 -15.82 14.42 9.79
C ASN A 163 -15.40 13.90 8.41
N LYS A 164 -16.17 12.95 7.85
CA LYS A 164 -15.83 12.29 6.59
C LYS A 164 -15.53 13.23 5.42
N ASP A 165 -16.23 14.36 5.30
CA ASP A 165 -16.14 15.22 4.12
C ASP A 165 -14.89 16.11 4.13
N SER A 166 -14.38 16.46 5.31
CA SER A 166 -13.17 17.28 5.49
C SER A 166 -11.94 16.46 5.79
N GLU A 167 -12.07 15.38 6.57
CA GLU A 167 -10.95 14.63 7.12
C GLU A 167 -10.60 13.38 6.31
N GLN A 168 -11.53 12.84 5.48
CA GLN A 168 -11.25 11.66 4.64
C GLN A 168 -11.17 12.01 3.15
N LYS A 169 -10.02 11.72 2.52
CA LYS A 169 -9.76 11.97 1.09
C LYS A 169 -9.32 10.69 0.38
N TRP A 170 -10.27 10.03 -0.28
CA TRP A 170 -10.04 8.74 -0.95
C TRP A 170 -9.11 8.85 -2.17
N ASP A 171 -8.97 10.04 -2.76
CA ASP A 171 -8.05 10.35 -3.86
C ASP A 171 -6.59 10.54 -3.38
N LYS A 172 -6.38 10.81 -2.10
CA LYS A 172 -5.07 11.12 -1.51
C LYS A 172 -4.49 9.97 -0.67
N THR A 173 -4.65 8.74 -1.13
CA THR A 173 -4.19 7.53 -0.40
C THR A 173 -2.68 7.45 -0.13
N ASN A 174 -1.84 8.25 -0.81
CA ASN A 174 -0.40 8.36 -0.55
C ASN A 174 -0.03 9.43 0.50
N GLU A 175 -1.01 10.15 1.03
CA GLU A 175 -0.82 11.24 1.99
C GLU A 175 -1.57 10.92 3.29
N LYS A 176 -1.32 11.72 4.32
CA LYS A 176 -2.02 11.61 5.62
C LYS A 176 -3.53 11.71 5.48
N ASP A 177 -4.02 12.48 4.50
CA ASP A 177 -5.44 12.74 4.27
C ASP A 177 -6.21 11.48 3.82
N GLY A 178 -5.51 10.44 3.35
CA GLY A 178 -6.10 9.13 3.06
C GLY A 178 -6.35 8.27 4.30
N ASN A 179 -5.90 8.71 5.48
CA ASN A 179 -6.08 8.07 6.78
C ASN A 179 -5.74 6.57 6.81
N LEU A 180 -4.67 6.16 6.14
CA LEU A 180 -4.06 4.85 6.35
C LEU A 180 -3.11 4.93 7.56
N PRO A 181 -3.39 4.27 8.69
CA PRO A 181 -2.57 4.34 9.90
C PRO A 181 -1.10 3.96 9.68
N GLY A 182 -0.84 2.86 8.96
CA GLY A 182 0.50 2.33 8.75
C GLY A 182 1.14 1.71 10.00
N PHE A 183 0.44 1.71 11.14
CA PHE A 183 0.85 1.10 12.40
C PHE A 183 -0.38 0.85 13.30
N GLY A 184 -0.44 -0.29 13.98
CA GLY A 184 -1.50 -0.65 14.94
C GLY A 184 -2.78 -1.24 14.34
N GLU A 185 -3.00 -1.09 13.03
CA GLU A 185 -4.13 -1.70 12.31
C GLU A 185 -3.90 -3.19 11.98
N VAL A 186 -4.97 -3.88 11.61
CA VAL A 186 -4.89 -5.27 11.14
C VAL A 186 -4.13 -5.33 9.81
N ASN A 187 -3.13 -6.21 9.74
CA ASN A 187 -2.40 -6.44 8.50
C ASN A 187 -3.29 -7.08 7.41
N GLY A 188 -3.09 -6.68 6.15
CA GLY A 188 -3.68 -7.30 4.96
C GLY A 188 -5.00 -6.70 4.49
#